data_AF-A0A916HRC1-F1
#
_entry.id   AF-A0A916HRC1-F1
#
_cell.length_a   1.000
_cell.length_b   1.000
_cell.length_c   1.000
_cell.angle_alpha   90.00
_cell.angle_beta   90.00
_cell.angle_gamma   90.00
#
_symmetry.space_group_name_H-M   'P 1'
#
loop_
_entity.id
_entity.type
_entity.pdbx_description
1 polymer ?
#
loop_
_entity_poly.entity_id
_entity_poly.type
_entity_poly.pdbx_seq_one_letter_code
_entity_poly.pdbx_strand_id
1 'polypeptide(L)'
;MRAKLENLEVEEVWDRAGQTRHGYVETGEAADEMMQRVLDPYLKDIERYQNLGMPPEAKYLCMGLMQGLYEFQYASKSGFKDWATDLPVAYAETVLEKWCAGKPKPSALKEIRNFIEENLLHWESLLKRSLLKPE
;
A
#
# COMPACT_ATOMS: atom_id res chain seq x y z
N MET A 1 -10.97 7.69 -1.29
CA MET A 1 -10.17 7.65 -2.53
C MET A 1 -9.71 6.22 -2.70
N ARG A 2 -10.08 5.53 -3.79
CA ARG A 2 -9.64 4.16 -4.07
C ARG A 2 -8.42 4.24 -4.99
N ALA A 3 -7.30 3.64 -4.61
CA ALA A 3 -6.19 3.43 -5.55
C ALA A 3 -6.72 2.61 -6.74
N LYS A 4 -6.27 2.91 -7.97
CA LYS A 4 -6.74 2.25 -9.20
C LYS A 4 -6.22 0.81 -9.36
N LEU A 5 -6.01 0.10 -8.26
CA LEU A 5 -5.46 -1.26 -8.24
C LEU A 5 -6.36 -2.27 -8.96
N GLU A 6 -7.68 -2.07 -8.92
CA GLU A 6 -8.65 -2.90 -9.66
C GLU A 6 -8.53 -2.79 -11.19
N ASN A 7 -7.80 -1.80 -11.70
CA ASN A 7 -7.57 -1.63 -13.14
C ASN A 7 -6.27 -2.31 -13.61
N LEU A 8 -5.54 -3.01 -12.73
CA LEU A 8 -4.35 -3.76 -13.12
C LEU A 8 -4.78 -5.07 -13.79
N GLU A 9 -4.35 -5.25 -15.04
CA GLU A 9 -4.69 -6.39 -15.89
C GLU A 9 -3.58 -7.45 -15.85
N VAL A 10 -3.96 -8.72 -16.00
CA VAL A 10 -3.01 -9.85 -15.93
C VAL A 10 -2.16 -9.93 -17.20
N GLU A 11 -2.72 -9.52 -18.33
CA GLU A 11 -2.04 -9.44 -19.63
C GLU A 11 -0.86 -8.47 -19.57
N GLU A 12 -1.01 -7.34 -18.85
CA GLU A 12 0.05 -6.35 -18.67
C GLU A 12 1.21 -6.89 -17.79
N VAL A 13 0.95 -7.87 -16.90
CA VAL A 13 2.00 -8.59 -16.18
C VAL A 13 2.80 -9.47 -17.14
N TRP A 14 2.13 -10.20 -18.03
CA TRP A 14 2.79 -11.07 -19.00
C TRP A 14 3.59 -10.29 -20.04
N ASP A 15 3.09 -9.15 -20.50
CA ASP A 15 3.80 -8.27 -21.43
C ASP A 15 5.08 -7.67 -20.82
N ARG A 16 5.09 -7.48 -19.50
CA ARG A 16 6.25 -6.96 -18.75
C ARG A 16 7.21 -8.04 -18.29
N ALA A 17 6.70 -9.25 -18.04
CA ALA A 17 7.51 -10.39 -17.65
C ALA A 17 8.24 -10.99 -18.86
N GLY A 18 9.35 -11.69 -18.59
CA GLY A 18 10.14 -12.36 -19.62
C GLY A 18 11.43 -11.63 -19.97
N GLN A 19 11.99 -11.95 -21.14
CA GLN A 19 13.27 -11.39 -21.58
C GLN A 19 13.13 -9.92 -21.99
N THR A 20 13.85 -9.07 -21.27
CA THR A 20 14.05 -7.66 -21.58
C THR A 20 15.47 -7.42 -22.08
N ARG A 21 15.73 -6.21 -22.61
CA ARG A 21 17.08 -5.78 -22.99
C ARG A 21 18.10 -5.82 -21.85
N HIS A 22 17.63 -5.84 -20.60
CA HIS A 22 18.46 -5.75 -19.38
C HIS A 22 18.49 -7.04 -18.56
N GLY A 23 17.82 -8.11 -19.02
CA GLY A 23 17.75 -9.37 -18.29
C GLY A 23 16.35 -10.00 -18.36
N TYR A 24 16.08 -10.95 -17.49
CA TYR A 24 14.77 -11.59 -17.37
C TYR A 24 14.00 -10.98 -16.19
N VAL A 25 12.74 -10.63 -16.40
CA VAL A 25 11.84 -10.12 -15.37
C VAL A 25 10.85 -11.22 -14.98
N GLU A 26 10.80 -11.54 -13.69
CA GLU A 26 9.82 -12.50 -13.16
C GLU A 26 8.43 -11.86 -13.05
N THR A 27 7.36 -12.66 -13.13
CA THR A 27 5.98 -12.14 -13.08
C THR A 27 5.63 -11.46 -11.76
N GLY A 28 6.19 -11.93 -10.64
CA GLY A 28 6.06 -11.26 -9.35
C GLY A 28 6.76 -9.90 -9.31
N GLU A 29 7.95 -9.79 -9.91
CA GLU A 29 8.67 -8.53 -10.05
C GLU A 29 7.91 -7.55 -10.96
N ALA A 30 7.39 -8.05 -12.09
CA ALA A 30 6.54 -7.25 -12.97
C ALA A 30 5.30 -6.73 -12.23
N ALA A 31 4.62 -7.58 -11.44
CA ALA A 31 3.47 -7.19 -10.62
C ALA A 31 3.84 -6.13 -9.58
N ASP A 32 4.98 -6.27 -8.90
CA ASP A 32 5.50 -5.29 -7.96
C ASP A 32 5.70 -3.93 -8.63
N GLU A 33 6.37 -3.88 -9.77
CA GLU A 33 6.56 -2.63 -10.53
C GLU A 33 5.23 -1.96 -10.92
N MET A 34 4.20 -2.74 -11.27
CA MET A 34 2.90 -2.16 -11.63
C MET A 34 2.20 -1.57 -10.40
N MET A 35 2.22 -2.27 -9.27
CA MET A 35 1.67 -1.78 -8.01
C MET A 35 2.43 -0.53 -7.54
N GLN A 36 3.76 -0.54 -7.61
CA GLN A 36 4.61 0.60 -7.28
C GLN A 36 4.21 1.82 -8.10
N ARG A 37 4.09 1.68 -9.43
CA ARG A 37 3.73 2.78 -10.33
C ARG A 37 2.37 3.39 -9.96
N VAL A 38 1.40 2.58 -9.54
CA VAL A 38 0.08 3.06 -9.10
C VAL A 38 0.17 3.76 -7.75
N LEU A 39 0.95 3.26 -6.81
CA LEU A 39 0.98 3.73 -5.42
C LEU A 39 1.92 4.92 -5.19
N ASP A 40 3.00 5.02 -5.95
CA ASP A 40 4.03 6.05 -5.84
C ASP A 40 3.49 7.50 -5.77
N PRO A 41 2.53 7.92 -6.62
CA PRO A 41 1.96 9.27 -6.52
C PRO A 41 1.28 9.52 -5.16
N TYR A 42 0.59 8.51 -4.61
CA TYR A 42 -0.10 8.64 -3.33
C TYR A 42 0.88 8.63 -2.14
N LEU A 43 1.96 7.86 -2.22
CA LEU A 43 3.03 7.89 -1.21
C LEU A 43 3.68 9.28 -1.16
N LYS A 44 3.91 9.90 -2.32
CA LYS A 44 4.40 11.29 -2.42
C LYS A 44 3.40 12.30 -1.85
N ASP A 45 2.10 12.06 -2.04
CA ASP A 45 1.06 12.93 -1.48
C ASP A 45 0.98 12.84 0.06
N ILE A 46 1.23 11.67 0.68
CA ILE A 46 1.35 11.55 2.15
C ILE A 46 2.45 12.48 2.66
N GLU A 47 3.64 12.38 2.08
CA GLU A 47 4.80 13.21 2.45
C GLU A 47 4.51 14.70 2.23
N ARG A 48 3.89 15.03 1.09
CA ARG A 48 3.47 16.40 0.79
C ARG A 48 2.50 16.96 1.84
N TYR A 49 1.48 16.20 2.24
CA TYR A 49 0.53 16.66 3.27
C TYR A 49 1.19 16.82 4.63
N GLN A 50 2.13 15.94 5.01
CA GLN A 50 2.92 16.11 6.23
C GLN A 50 3.74 17.41 6.18
N ASN A 51 4.44 17.67 5.07
CA ASN A 51 5.26 18.87 4.88
C ASN A 51 4.46 20.19 4.85
N LEU A 52 3.21 20.13 4.40
CA LEU A 52 2.29 21.28 4.39
C LEU A 52 1.59 21.51 5.73
N GLY A 53 1.86 20.70 6.75
CA GLY A 53 1.17 20.81 8.04
C GLY A 53 -0.30 20.41 7.97
N MET A 54 -0.63 19.43 7.12
CA MET A 54 -1.99 18.89 6.90
C MET A 54 -2.10 17.45 7.45
N PRO A 55 -1.98 17.24 8.79
CA PRO A 55 -1.97 15.90 9.37
C PRO A 55 -3.27 15.11 9.22
N PRO A 56 -4.49 15.70 9.24
CA PRO A 56 -5.72 14.96 8.96
C PRO A 56 -5.72 14.35 7.56
N GLU A 57 -5.32 15.12 6.55
CA GLU A 57 -5.28 14.71 5.15
C GLU A 57 -4.29 13.56 4.93
N ALA A 58 -3.08 13.67 5.49
CA ALA A 58 -2.09 12.60 5.46
C ALA A 58 -2.62 11.30 6.10
N LYS A 59 -3.31 11.41 7.25
CA LYS A 59 -3.92 10.27 7.96
C LYS A 59 -5.04 9.63 7.14
N TYR A 60 -5.96 10.43 6.61
CA TYR A 60 -7.08 9.90 5.82
C TYR A 60 -6.60 9.26 4.51
N LEU A 61 -5.56 9.80 3.88
CA LEU A 61 -4.93 9.17 2.73
C LEU A 61 -4.28 7.83 3.11
N CYS A 62 -3.52 7.78 4.21
CA CYS A 62 -2.93 6.54 4.73
C CYS A 62 -3.99 5.46 4.97
N MET A 63 -5.09 5.78 5.69
CA MET A 63 -6.19 4.84 5.95
C MET A 63 -6.86 4.38 4.65
N GLY A 64 -7.13 5.30 3.72
CA GLY A 64 -7.77 4.99 2.45
C GLY A 64 -6.94 4.07 1.55
N LEU A 65 -5.61 4.25 1.54
CA LEU A 65 -4.70 3.37 0.80
C LEU A 65 -4.64 1.97 1.41
N MET A 66 -4.47 1.86 2.73
CA MET A 66 -4.47 0.56 3.43
C MET A 66 -5.79 -0.19 3.19
N GLN A 67 -6.92 0.52 3.27
CA GLN A 67 -8.23 -0.06 2.97
C GLN A 67 -8.32 -0.57 1.52
N GLY A 68 -7.86 0.24 0.56
CA GLY A 68 -7.87 -0.14 -0.86
C GLY A 68 -7.01 -1.36 -1.16
N LEU A 69 -5.84 -1.47 -0.53
CA LEU A 69 -4.95 -2.64 -0.65
C LEU A 69 -5.59 -3.89 -0.02
N TYR A 70 -6.25 -3.73 1.13
CA TYR A 70 -6.96 -4.83 1.80
C TYR A 70 -8.14 -5.34 0.97
N GLU A 71 -8.97 -4.42 0.46
CA GLU A 71 -10.05 -4.74 -0.46
C GLU A 71 -9.52 -5.44 -1.72
N PHE A 72 -8.40 -4.97 -2.27
CA PHE A 72 -7.77 -5.59 -3.42
C PHE A 72 -7.36 -7.05 -3.11
N GLN A 73 -6.71 -7.32 -1.98
CA GLN A 73 -6.28 -8.69 -1.64
C GLN A 73 -7.46 -9.66 -1.44
N TYR A 74 -8.51 -9.22 -0.73
CA TYR A 74 -9.58 -10.14 -0.30
C TYR A 74 -10.83 -10.12 -1.16
N ALA A 75 -11.10 -9.03 -1.88
CA ALA A 75 -12.32 -8.84 -2.66
C ALA A 75 -12.10 -8.71 -4.18
N SER A 76 -10.86 -8.49 -4.65
CA SER A 76 -10.62 -8.37 -6.08
C SER A 76 -10.89 -9.69 -6.82
N LYS A 77 -11.47 -9.55 -8.00
CA LYS A 77 -11.69 -10.63 -8.96
C LYS A 77 -10.65 -10.60 -10.09
N SER A 78 -9.72 -9.65 -10.08
CA SER A 78 -8.67 -9.56 -11.09
C SER A 78 -7.73 -10.76 -10.98
N GLY A 79 -7.33 -11.33 -12.12
CA GLY A 79 -6.27 -12.34 -12.18
C GLY A 79 -4.89 -11.78 -11.81
N PHE A 80 -4.73 -10.45 -11.78
CA PHE A 80 -3.50 -9.80 -11.32
C PHE A 80 -3.18 -10.18 -9.86
N LYS A 81 -4.19 -10.37 -9.01
CA LYS A 81 -4.00 -10.65 -7.58
C LYS A 81 -3.17 -11.91 -7.32
N ASP A 82 -3.23 -12.89 -8.22
CA ASP A 82 -2.52 -14.16 -8.08
C ASP A 82 -1.00 -13.97 -8.24
N TRP A 83 -0.59 -12.92 -8.96
CA TRP A 83 0.81 -12.51 -9.13
C TRP A 83 1.28 -11.52 -8.04
N ALA A 84 0.33 -10.97 -7.27
CA ALA A 84 0.56 -10.00 -6.22
C ALA A 84 0.15 -10.55 -4.85
N THR A 85 0.47 -11.81 -4.55
CA THR A 85 -0.12 -12.52 -3.41
C THR A 85 0.24 -11.87 -2.06
N ASP A 86 1.46 -11.37 -1.88
CA ASP A 86 1.98 -10.73 -0.67
C ASP A 86 2.19 -9.21 -0.80
N LEU A 87 2.23 -8.69 -2.03
CA LEU A 87 2.44 -7.27 -2.31
C LEU A 87 1.44 -6.34 -1.60
N PRO A 88 0.12 -6.61 -1.53
CA PRO A 88 -0.83 -5.69 -0.91
C PRO A 88 -0.52 -5.38 0.55
N VAL A 89 -0.16 -6.40 1.35
CA VAL A 89 0.18 -6.20 2.77
C VAL A 89 1.55 -5.53 2.92
N ALA A 90 2.53 -5.86 2.06
CA ALA A 90 3.84 -5.20 2.05
C ALA A 90 3.73 -3.70 1.71
N TYR A 91 2.88 -3.34 0.74
CA TYR A 91 2.58 -1.95 0.43
C TYR A 91 1.79 -1.25 1.53
N ALA A 92 0.91 -1.96 2.25
CA ALA A 92 0.22 -1.39 3.41
C ALA A 92 1.18 -1.08 4.55
N GLU A 93 2.18 -1.93 4.81
CA GLU A 93 3.28 -1.63 5.73
C GLU A 93 4.05 -0.39 5.26
N THR A 94 4.38 -0.29 3.97
CA THR A 94 5.09 0.87 3.38
C THR A 94 4.31 2.18 3.53
N VAL A 95 3.00 2.15 3.25
CA VAL A 95 2.09 3.30 3.43
C VAL A 95 2.09 3.76 4.89
N LEU A 96 2.02 2.81 5.83
CA LEU A 96 2.00 3.09 7.25
C LEU A 96 3.33 3.67 7.74
N GLU A 97 4.45 3.09 7.31
CA GLU A 97 5.79 3.58 7.62
C GLU A 97 6.01 5.00 7.09
N LYS A 98 5.59 5.29 5.85
CA LYS A 98 5.62 6.65 5.28
C LYS A 98 4.78 7.63 6.07
N TRP A 99 3.59 7.23 6.52
CA TRP A 99 2.77 8.10 7.36
C TRP A 99 3.39 8.34 8.75
N CYS A 100 3.99 7.32 9.36
CA CYS A 100 4.67 7.42 10.65
C CYS A 100 5.90 8.33 10.63
N ALA A 101 6.64 8.40 9.52
CA ALA A 101 7.78 9.31 9.34
C ALA A 101 7.41 10.80 9.52
N GLY A 102 6.13 11.14 9.33
CA GLY A 102 5.58 12.47 9.63
C GLY A 102 5.37 12.76 11.12
N LYS A 103 5.82 11.87 12.01
CA LYS A 103 5.76 11.99 13.48
C LYS A 103 4.35 12.34 13.98
N PRO A 104 3.35 11.50 13.68
CA PRO A 104 1.97 11.76 14.05
C PRO A 104 1.78 11.87 15.56
N LYS A 105 0.83 12.70 15.97
CA LYS A 105 0.46 12.85 17.39
C LYS A 105 -0.08 11.53 17.95
N PRO A 106 0.04 11.27 19.26
CA PRO A 106 -0.49 10.07 19.90
C PRO A 106 -1.98 9.79 19.63
N SER A 107 -2.80 10.84 19.51
CA SER A 107 -4.23 10.70 19.17
C SER A 107 -4.43 10.09 17.77
N ALA A 108 -3.66 10.56 16.78
CA ALA A 108 -3.75 10.05 15.42
C ALA A 108 -3.22 8.61 15.31
N LEU A 109 -2.18 8.26 16.07
CA LEU A 109 -1.70 6.88 16.19
C LEU A 109 -2.77 5.95 16.78
N LYS A 110 -3.50 6.41 17.79
CA LYS A 110 -4.62 5.66 18.37
C LYS A 110 -5.74 5.45 17.35
N GLU A 111 -6.10 6.49 16.58
CA GLU A 111 -7.12 6.38 15.54
C GLU A 111 -6.74 5.37 14.44
N ILE A 112 -5.49 5.39 13.95
CA ILE A 112 -5.02 4.40 12.98
C ILE A 112 -4.99 2.99 13.57
N ARG A 113 -4.58 2.83 14.83
CA ARG A 113 -4.60 1.52 15.50
C ARG A 113 -6.02 0.94 15.56
N ASN A 114 -6.99 1.74 16.00
CA ASN A 114 -8.38 1.34 16.06
C ASN A 114 -8.90 0.98 14.66
N PHE A 115 -8.56 1.79 13.65
CA PHE A 115 -8.94 1.51 12.27
C PHE A 115 -8.40 0.16 11.78
N ILE A 116 -7.12 -0.14 12.05
CA ILE A 116 -6.50 -1.43 11.69
C ILE A 116 -7.24 -2.58 12.38
N GLU A 117 -7.55 -2.45 13.66
CA GLU A 117 -8.27 -3.47 14.46
C GLU A 117 -9.69 -3.71 13.96
N GLU A 118 -10.39 -2.66 13.54
CA GLU A 118 -11.79 -2.76 13.15
C GLU A 118 -11.98 -3.20 11.69
N ASN A 119 -11.03 -2.84 10.80
CA ASN A 119 -11.23 -2.96 9.35
C ASN A 119 -10.25 -3.92 8.67
N LEU A 120 -9.08 -4.19 9.27
CA LEU A 120 -7.98 -4.93 8.64
C LEU A 120 -7.61 -6.18 9.46
N LEU A 121 -8.62 -6.93 9.92
CA LEU A 121 -8.52 -8.04 10.88
C LEU A 121 -7.40 -9.05 10.60
N HIS A 122 -7.16 -9.38 9.32
CA HIS A 122 -6.11 -10.33 8.93
C HIS A 122 -4.69 -9.75 8.90
N TRP A 123 -4.55 -8.43 8.92
CA TRP A 123 -3.28 -7.72 8.83
C TRP A 123 -2.85 -7.07 10.15
N GLU A 124 -3.69 -7.09 11.17
CA GLU A 124 -3.47 -6.36 12.42
C GLU A 124 -2.10 -6.59 13.05
N SER A 125 -1.70 -7.86 13.19
CA SER A 125 -0.44 -8.24 13.85
C SER A 125 0.78 -7.71 13.10
N LEU A 126 0.74 -7.75 11.77
CA LEU A 126 1.79 -7.26 10.88
C LEU A 126 1.88 -5.73 10.95
N LEU A 127 0.76 -5.03 10.75
CA LEU A 127 0.74 -3.57 10.75
C LEU A 127 1.03 -2.97 12.13
N LYS A 128 0.57 -3.60 13.22
CA LYS A 128 0.90 -3.16 14.59
C LYS A 128 2.38 -3.28 14.89
N ARG A 129 3.07 -4.29 14.34
CA ARG A 129 4.53 -4.41 14.48
C ARG A 129 5.24 -3.23 13.81
N SER A 130 4.79 -2.80 12.63
CA SER A 130 5.36 -1.65 11.94
C SER A 130 5.13 -0.32 12.68
N LEU A 131 4.05 -0.19 13.46
CA LEU A 131 3.86 0.95 14.38
C LEU A 131 4.84 0.98 15.56
N LEU A 132 5.50 -0.14 15.88
CA LEU A 132 6.37 -0.27 17.06
C LEU A 132 7.86 -0.16 16.74
N LYS A 133 8.25 -0.07 15.46
CA LYS A 133 9.66 0.10 15.08
C LYS A 133 10.07 1.55 15.40
N PRO A 134 10.96 1.81 16.37
CA PRO A 134 11.56 3.13 16.53
C PRO A 134 12.51 3.38 15.35
N GLU A 135 12.49 4.60 14.81
CA GLU A 135 13.49 5.10 13.84
C GLU A 135 14.91 5.01 14.41
#